data_AF-A0A519W3B9-F1
#
_entry.id   AF-A0A519W3B9-F1
#
_cell.length_a   1.000
_cell.length_b   1.000
_cell.length_c   1.000
_cell.angle_alpha   90.00
_cell.angle_beta   90.00
_cell.angle_gamma   90.00
#
_symmetry.space_group_name_H-M   'P 1'
#
loop_
_entity.id
_entity.type
_entity.pdbx_description
1 polymer ?
#
loop_
_entity_poly.entity_id
_entity_poly.type
_entity_poly.pdbx_seq_one_letter_code
_entity_poly.pdbx_strand_id
1 'polypeptide(L)'
;MENLLYPCIWFNGNAYEAASLYCNSFKDSSIISSNPMVVTFEIMGKKFMGLNGGPLHKPNPSISFFTTCASAEDLDAVWNELLD
;
A
#
# COMPACT_ATOMS: atom_id res chain seq x y z
N MET A 1 -10.19 -2.05 23.99
CA MET A 1 -9.42 -2.45 22.80
C MET A 1 -10.28 -2.15 21.59
N GLU A 2 -9.81 -1.28 20.71
CA GLU A 2 -10.50 -1.06 19.43
C GLU A 2 -10.20 -2.24 18.52
N ASN A 3 -11.25 -2.85 17.95
CA ASN A 3 -11.09 -3.88 16.94
C ASN A 3 -10.78 -3.19 15.61
N LEU A 4 -9.63 -3.48 15.03
CA LEU A 4 -9.21 -2.92 13.75
C LEU A 4 -9.39 -3.94 12.63
N LEU A 5 -9.97 -3.50 11.51
CA LEU A 5 -10.08 -4.28 10.28
C LEU A 5 -9.43 -3.50 9.15
N TYR A 6 -8.44 -4.11 8.51
CA TYR A 6 -7.77 -3.53 7.36
C TYR A 6 -7.20 -4.63 6.44
N PRO A 7 -6.94 -4.30 5.16
CA PRO A 7 -6.42 -5.29 4.21
C PRO A 7 -5.02 -5.78 4.57
N CYS A 8 -4.81 -7.09 4.37
CA CYS A 8 -3.49 -7.72 4.41
C CYS A 8 -3.14 -8.20 3.00
N ILE A 9 -2.03 -7.70 2.46
CA ILE A 9 -1.57 -7.95 1.09
C ILE A 9 -0.33 -8.83 1.15
N TRP A 10 -0.32 -9.91 0.37
CA TRP A 10 0.78 -10.87 0.33
C TRP A 10 1.91 -10.38 -0.58
N PHE A 11 3.15 -10.50 -0.11
CA PHE A 11 4.38 -10.15 -0.82
C PHE A 11 5.45 -11.23 -0.68
N ASN A 12 6.48 -11.14 -1.51
CA ASN A 12 7.62 -12.06 -1.50
C ASN A 12 8.91 -11.31 -1.16
N GLY A 13 9.05 -10.90 0.10
CA GLY A 13 10.21 -10.16 0.59
C GLY A 13 10.21 -8.66 0.25
N ASN A 14 9.30 -8.21 -0.62
CA ASN A 14 9.26 -6.85 -1.15
C ASN A 14 8.13 -5.96 -0.61
N ALA A 15 7.56 -6.30 0.56
CA ALA A 15 6.47 -5.52 1.15
C ALA A 15 6.86 -4.08 1.51
N TYR A 16 8.13 -3.85 1.88
CA TYR A 16 8.59 -2.51 2.27
C TYR A 16 8.69 -1.60 1.05
N GLU A 17 9.26 -2.10 -0.04
CA GLU A 17 9.38 -1.43 -1.32
C GLU A 17 8.00 -1.06 -1.88
N ALA A 18 7.04 -1.98 -1.81
CA ALA A 18 5.67 -1.71 -2.20
C ALA A 18 5.01 -0.64 -1.30
N ALA A 19 5.17 -0.74 0.01
CA ALA A 19 4.65 0.27 0.94
C ALA A 19 5.28 1.66 0.70
N SER A 20 6.59 1.71 0.44
CA SER A 20 7.30 2.94 0.11
C SER A 20 6.78 3.57 -1.19
N LEU A 21 6.57 2.76 -2.22
CA LEU A 21 5.96 3.24 -3.47
C LEU A 21 4.61 3.89 -3.18
N TYR A 22 3.69 3.19 -2.52
CA TYR A 22 2.38 3.75 -2.24
C TYR A 22 2.42 4.99 -1.35
N CYS A 23 3.26 5.00 -0.32
CA CYS A 23 3.36 6.16 0.56
C CYS A 23 3.98 7.39 -0.12
N ASN A 24 4.80 7.20 -1.15
CA ASN A 24 5.31 8.30 -1.97
C ASN A 24 4.23 8.80 -2.93
N SER A 25 3.49 7.89 -3.58
CA SER A 25 2.48 8.24 -4.58
C SER A 25 1.27 8.98 -4.03
N PHE A 26 0.89 8.73 -2.77
CA PHE A 26 -0.32 9.32 -2.19
C PHE A 26 0.00 10.30 -1.06
N LYS A 27 -0.64 11.46 -1.07
CA LYS A 27 -0.62 12.42 0.05
C LYS A 27 -1.15 11.77 1.34
N ASP A 28 -0.72 12.31 2.48
CA ASP A 28 -1.14 11.85 3.82
C ASP A 28 -0.92 10.34 4.03
N SER A 29 0.23 9.86 3.59
CA SER A 29 0.62 8.46 3.65
C SER A 29 1.96 8.29 4.36
N SER A 30 2.11 7.19 5.10
CA SER A 30 3.37 6.90 5.79
C SER A 30 3.49 5.42 6.16
N ILE A 31 4.74 4.95 6.27
CA ILE A 31 5.03 3.65 6.87
C ILE A 31 4.99 3.81 8.39
N ILE A 32 4.14 3.01 9.04
CA ILE A 32 3.93 3.04 10.49
C ILE A 32 4.94 2.16 11.21
N SER A 33 5.20 0.97 10.68
CA SER A 33 6.19 0.04 11.23
C SER A 33 6.66 -0.95 10.17
N SER A 34 7.89 -1.42 10.32
CA SER A 34 8.49 -2.38 9.39
C SER A 34 9.38 -3.37 10.13
N ASN A 35 9.25 -4.63 9.77
CA ASN A 35 10.21 -5.70 10.07
C ASN A 35 10.29 -6.63 8.84
N PRO A 36 11.24 -7.60 8.80
CA PRO A 36 11.42 -8.45 7.63
C PRO A 36 10.18 -9.24 7.18
N MET A 37 9.23 -9.51 8.09
CA MET A 37 8.01 -10.28 7.80
C MET A 37 6.80 -9.38 7.53
N VAL A 38 6.66 -8.26 8.24
CA VAL A 38 5.45 -7.44 8.25
C VAL A 38 5.80 -5.96 8.11
N VAL A 39 5.09 -5.29 7.19
CA VAL A 39 5.12 -3.84 7.01
C VAL A 39 3.72 -3.30 7.21
N THR A 40 3.54 -2.39 8.16
CA THR A 40 2.28 -1.67 8.35
C THR A 40 2.44 -0.26 7.81
N PHE A 41 1.50 0.17 6.98
CA PHE A 41 1.52 1.49 6.35
C PHE A 41 0.11 2.06 6.29
N GLU A 42 0.03 3.38 6.15
CA GLU A 42 -1.22 4.11 5.99
C GLU A 42 -1.18 4.91 4.69
N ILE A 43 -2.29 4.88 3.95
CA ILE A 43 -2.51 5.69 2.76
C ILE A 43 -3.78 6.49 2.99
N MET A 44 -3.70 7.83 2.96
CA MET A 44 -4.84 8.73 3.19
C MET A 44 -5.66 8.35 4.45
N GLY A 45 -4.94 8.03 5.54
CA GLY A 45 -5.54 7.59 6.82
C GLY A 45 -6.18 6.20 6.81
N LYS A 46 -5.99 5.39 5.76
CA LYS A 46 -6.41 3.99 5.71
C LYS A 46 -5.22 3.09 5.97
N LYS A 47 -5.31 2.23 6.99
CA LYS A 47 -4.27 1.27 7.34
C LYS A 47 -4.25 0.08 6.40
N PHE A 48 -3.06 -0.44 6.14
CA PHE A 48 -2.78 -1.64 5.38
C PHE A 48 -1.65 -2.42 6.05
N MET A 49 -1.58 -3.72 5.75
CA MET A 49 -0.46 -4.58 6.11
C MET A 49 0.07 -5.29 4.87
N GLY A 50 1.38 -5.19 4.66
CA GLY A 50 2.13 -6.05 3.75
C GLY A 50 2.73 -7.22 4.52
N LEU A 51 2.48 -8.44 4.07
CA LEU A 51 3.02 -9.68 4.65
C LEU A 51 4.01 -10.31 3.66
N ASN A 52 5.29 -10.38 4.04
CA ASN A 52 6.31 -11.13 3.33
C ASN A 52 6.16 -12.64 3.60
N GLY A 53 5.15 -13.26 3.00
CA GLY A 53 4.84 -14.69 3.17
C GLY A 53 5.58 -15.64 2.23
N GLY A 54 6.43 -15.12 1.35
CA GLY A 54 7.17 -15.91 0.36
C GLY A 54 6.44 -16.05 -0.98
N PRO A 55 6.93 -16.89 -1.91
CA PRO A 55 6.53 -16.85 -3.32
C PRO A 55 5.18 -17.54 -3.64
N LEU A 56 4.48 -18.07 -2.64
CA LEU A 56 3.25 -18.88 -2.79
C LEU A 56 2.08 -18.12 -3.40
N HIS A 57 1.91 -16.85 -3.02
CA HIS A 57 0.80 -16.01 -3.46
C HIS A 57 1.31 -14.69 -4.00
N LYS A 58 0.54 -14.12 -4.93
CA LYS A 58 0.79 -12.79 -5.49
C LYS A 58 -0.52 -11.99 -5.47
N PRO A 59 -0.45 -10.67 -5.25
CA PRO A 59 -1.58 -9.80 -5.49
C PRO A 59 -2.09 -10.02 -6.92
N ASN A 60 -3.41 -9.99 -7.08
CA ASN A 60 -4.05 -10.16 -8.37
C ASN A 60 -5.25 -9.21 -8.48
N PRO A 61 -5.80 -9.00 -9.69
CA PRO A 61 -6.86 -8.01 -9.91
C PRO A 61 -8.20 -8.28 -9.21
N SER A 62 -8.36 -9.41 -8.51
CA SER A 62 -9.60 -9.72 -7.77
C SER A 62 -9.85 -8.79 -6.58
N ILE A 63 -8.82 -8.09 -6.11
CA ILE A 63 -8.91 -7.06 -5.07
C ILE A 63 -8.26 -5.78 -5.60
N SER A 64 -8.98 -4.67 -5.49
CA SER A 64 -8.51 -3.33 -5.88
C SER A 64 -8.88 -2.30 -4.82
N PHE A 65 -8.05 -1.26 -4.68
CA PHE A 65 -8.34 -0.11 -3.84
C PHE A 65 -8.64 1.09 -4.73
N PHE A 66 -9.81 1.68 -4.53
CA PHE A 66 -10.28 2.82 -5.30
C PHE A 66 -10.09 4.09 -4.49
N THR A 67 -9.61 5.15 -5.14
CA THR A 67 -9.53 6.49 -4.58
C THR A 67 -9.94 7.51 -5.63
N THR A 68 -10.30 8.71 -5.17
CA THR A 68 -10.67 9.85 -5.99
C THR A 68 -9.59 10.92 -5.90
N CYS A 69 -9.18 11.46 -7.04
CA CYS A 69 -8.25 12.60 -7.09
C CYS A 69 -9.04 13.92 -7.16
N ALA A 70 -8.47 14.99 -6.61
CA ALA A 70 -9.13 16.29 -6.55
C ALA A 70 -9.09 17.04 -7.90
N SER A 71 -8.12 16.72 -8.76
CA SER A 71 -7.95 17.31 -10.08
C SER A 71 -7.28 16.33 -11.05
N ALA A 72 -7.23 16.69 -12.33
CA ALA A 72 -6.53 15.91 -13.35
C ALA A 72 -5.01 15.88 -13.09
N GLU A 73 -4.43 16.98 -12.61
CA GLU A 73 -3.00 17.06 -12.30
C GLU A 73 -2.63 16.15 -11.11
N ASP A 74 -3.50 16.06 -10.10
CA ASP A 74 -3.34 15.16 -8.96
C ASP A 74 -3.45 13.69 -9.39
N LEU A 75 -4.36 13.39 -10.33
CA LEU A 75 -4.46 12.06 -10.96
C LEU A 75 -3.19 11.71 -11.74
N ASP A 76 -2.72 12.60 -12.61
CA ASP A 76 -1.55 12.35 -13.45
C ASP A 76 -0.28 12.18 -12.60
N ALA A 77 -0.13 12.96 -11.52
CA ALA A 77 1.00 12.83 -10.60
C ALA A 77 1.03 11.43 -9.95
N VAL A 78 -0.07 11.01 -9.33
CA VAL A 78 -0.20 9.68 -8.71
C VAL A 78 -0.01 8.58 -9.75
N TRP A 79 -0.62 8.73 -10.92
CA TRP A 79 -0.58 7.71 -11.97
C TRP A 79 0.83 7.48 -12.50
N ASN A 80 1.59 8.55 -12.74
CA ASN A 80 2.96 8.45 -13.22
C ASN A 80 3.87 7.81 -12.17
N GLU A 81 3.73 8.15 -10.88
CA GLU A 81 4.52 7.51 -9.83
C GLU A 81 4.24 6.00 -9.68
N LEU A 82 3.01 5.55 -9.93
CA LEU A 82 2.66 4.12 -9.84
C LEU A 82 3.09 3.30 -11.06
N LEU A 83 3.46 3.94 -12.17
CA LEU A 83 3.91 3.28 -13.39
C LEU A 83 5.41 3.01 -13.44
N ASP A 84 6.20 3.71 -12.62
CA ASP A 84 7.66 3.55 -12.50
C ASP A 84 8.05 2.29 -11.70
#